data_AF-A0A3Q3GL48-F1
#
_entry.id   AF-A0A3Q3GL48-F1
#
_cell.length_a   1.000
_cell.length_b   1.000
_cell.length_c   1.000
_cell.angle_alpha   90.00
_cell.angle_beta   90.00
_cell.angle_gamma   90.00
#
_symmetry.space_group_name_H-M   'P 1'
#
loop_
_entity.id
_entity.type
_entity.pdbx_description
1 polymer ?
#
loop_
_entity_poly.entity_id
_entity_poly.type
_entity_poly.pdbx_seq_one_letter_code
_entity_poly.pdbx_strand_id
1 'polypeptide(L)'
;PIVIGRCFTYTTLVNPSIRYDCEDIWRHFEEAVVHQSSCNVTEEHYYEMFNAMPQIWPCDRFLFWSKTRTLMHSFAAVFRHFWTLEDTLVGYMFNDLIWCGQEEDSDFDFNSCPEWSTCGTHPVFSLWKQASQNFAEMACGNITVLLNGSIANAFSRKSMFGSVELDGLNPQRVNYVNIKVMTNLTLRILQCIQDLTQPDCRHMET
;
A
#
# COMPACT_ATOMS: atom_id res chain seq x y z
N PRO A 1 -21.09 -2.42 2.88
CA PRO A 1 -20.08 -1.56 2.19
C PRO A 1 -18.95 -2.41 1.59
N ILE A 2 -18.27 -1.97 0.52
CA ILE A 2 -17.17 -2.74 -0.09
C ILE A 2 -16.01 -2.94 0.90
N VAL A 3 -15.65 -1.88 1.63
CA VAL A 3 -14.57 -1.86 2.62
C VAL A 3 -14.78 -2.91 3.71
N ILE A 4 -15.95 -2.93 4.35
CA ILE A 4 -16.24 -3.91 5.41
C ILE A 4 -16.28 -5.36 4.88
N GLY A 5 -16.82 -5.56 3.67
CA GLY A 5 -16.82 -6.88 3.03
C GLY A 5 -15.40 -7.40 2.76
N ARG A 6 -14.49 -6.51 2.35
CA ARG A 6 -13.06 -6.83 2.19
C ARG A 6 -12.38 -7.13 3.52
N CYS A 7 -12.72 -6.43 4.60
CA CYS A 7 -12.20 -6.76 5.94
C CYS A 7 -12.59 -8.18 6.37
N PHE A 8 -13.87 -8.55 6.22
CA PHE A 8 -14.32 -9.91 6.53
C PHE A 8 -13.66 -10.96 5.62
N THR A 9 -13.48 -10.66 4.34
CA THR A 9 -12.78 -11.55 3.41
C THR A 9 -11.32 -11.77 3.85
N TYR A 10 -10.63 -10.70 4.23
CA TYR A 10 -9.25 -10.75 4.67
C TYR A 10 -9.08 -11.61 5.94
N THR A 11 -9.92 -11.37 6.95
CA THR A 11 -9.89 -12.08 8.24
C THR A 11 -10.35 -13.53 8.18
N THR A 12 -11.03 -13.94 7.11
CA THR A 12 -11.52 -15.31 6.96
C THR A 12 -10.68 -16.14 5.98
N LEU A 13 -10.19 -15.52 4.91
CA LEU A 13 -9.54 -16.23 3.81
C LEU A 13 -8.05 -15.90 3.63
N VAL A 14 -7.64 -14.66 3.90
CA VAL A 14 -6.25 -14.21 3.63
C VAL A 14 -5.35 -14.45 4.84
N ASN A 15 -5.77 -13.97 6.01
CA ASN A 15 -5.03 -14.15 7.26
C ASN A 15 -5.99 -14.54 8.41
N PRO A 16 -6.46 -15.81 8.43
CA PRO A 16 -7.42 -16.29 9.44
C PRO A 16 -6.86 -16.35 10.86
N SER A 17 -5.54 -16.22 11.01
CA SER A 17 -4.84 -16.26 12.29
C SER A 17 -5.05 -15.01 13.14
N ILE A 18 -5.48 -13.90 12.52
CA ILE A 18 -5.72 -12.64 13.21
C ILE A 18 -7.20 -12.28 13.13
N ARG A 19 -7.77 -11.93 14.28
CA ARG A 19 -9.16 -11.48 14.41
C ARG A 19 -9.15 -9.96 14.49
N TYR A 20 -9.89 -9.31 13.60
CA TYR A 20 -10.17 -7.88 13.65
C TYR A 20 -11.67 -7.67 13.83
N ASP A 21 -12.03 -6.60 14.52
CA ASP A 21 -13.40 -6.12 14.56
C ASP A 21 -13.65 -5.23 13.34
N CYS A 22 -14.19 -5.83 12.27
CA CYS A 22 -14.42 -5.13 11.01
C CYS A 22 -15.48 -4.02 11.10
N GLU A 23 -16.42 -4.13 12.02
CA GLU A 23 -17.44 -3.09 12.26
C GLU A 23 -16.80 -1.89 12.98
N ASP A 24 -15.97 -2.15 13.99
CA ASP A 24 -15.26 -1.10 14.73
C ASP A 24 -14.26 -0.34 13.85
N ILE A 25 -13.52 -1.08 13.02
CA ILE A 25 -12.65 -0.53 11.98
C ILE A 25 -13.43 0.38 11.01
N TRP A 26 -14.59 -0.10 10.53
CA TRP A 26 -15.40 0.67 9.59
C TRP A 26 -15.92 1.95 10.24
N ARG A 27 -16.37 1.87 11.49
CA ARG A 27 -16.84 3.03 12.26
C ARG A 27 -15.74 4.10 12.38
N HIS A 28 -14.53 3.71 12.75
CA HIS A 28 -13.41 4.65 12.83
C HIS A 28 -13.01 5.25 11.48
N PHE A 29 -13.08 4.47 10.40
CA PHE A 29 -12.87 4.97 9.05
C PHE A 29 -13.95 6.00 8.65
N GLU A 30 -15.21 5.70 8.92
CA GLU A 30 -16.34 6.57 8.60
C GLU A 30 -16.22 7.89 9.36
N GLU A 31 -16.01 7.85 10.68
CA GLU A 31 -15.79 9.02 11.54
C GLU A 31 -14.66 9.93 11.03
N ALA A 32 -13.58 9.35 10.49
CA ALA A 32 -12.44 10.10 9.96
C ALA A 32 -12.77 10.90 8.67
N VAL A 33 -13.79 10.47 7.92
CA VAL A 33 -14.08 11.01 6.58
C VAL A 33 -15.36 11.85 6.57
N VAL A 34 -16.47 11.33 7.09
CA VAL A 34 -17.80 11.92 6.86
C VAL A 34 -18.01 13.24 7.61
N HIS A 35 -17.19 13.52 8.63
CA HIS A 35 -17.26 14.78 9.37
C HIS A 35 -16.27 15.85 8.86
N GLN A 36 -15.63 15.61 7.72
CA GLN A 36 -14.57 16.46 7.18
C GLN A 36 -14.87 16.84 5.72
N SER A 37 -14.47 18.05 5.33
CA SER A 37 -14.45 18.42 3.92
C SER A 37 -13.36 17.65 3.17
N SER A 38 -13.54 17.45 1.87
CA SER A 38 -12.67 16.66 0.99
C SER A 38 -11.19 17.05 0.96
N CYS A 39 -10.81 18.22 1.50
CA CYS A 39 -9.42 18.67 1.62
C CYS A 39 -9.00 19.02 3.05
N ASN A 40 -9.69 18.45 4.06
CA ASN A 40 -9.39 18.69 5.47
C ASN A 40 -9.14 17.40 6.27
N VAL A 41 -8.81 16.30 5.59
CA VAL A 41 -8.56 15.01 6.25
C VAL A 41 -7.05 14.79 6.34
N THR A 42 -6.51 14.87 7.54
CA THR A 42 -5.10 14.56 7.84
C THR A 42 -4.93 13.08 8.24
N GLU A 43 -3.69 12.64 8.33
CA GLU A 43 -3.31 11.29 8.80
C GLU A 43 -3.81 11.02 10.22
N GLU A 44 -3.80 12.04 11.08
CA GLU A 44 -4.23 11.97 12.48
C GLU A 44 -5.69 11.51 12.63
N HIS A 45 -6.55 11.91 11.69
CA HIS A 45 -7.96 11.48 11.69
C HIS A 45 -8.09 9.95 11.55
N TYR A 46 -7.12 9.29 10.91
CA TYR A 46 -7.14 7.84 10.73
C TYR A 46 -6.46 7.07 11.87
N TYR A 47 -5.86 7.72 12.87
CA TYR A 47 -5.06 7.02 13.89
C TYR A 47 -5.86 5.96 14.65
N GLU A 48 -7.10 6.25 15.04
CA GLU A 48 -7.95 5.26 15.72
C GLU A 48 -8.24 4.05 14.84
N MET A 49 -8.49 4.27 13.54
CA MET A 49 -8.66 3.18 12.57
C MET A 49 -7.41 2.31 12.48
N PHE A 50 -6.21 2.90 12.40
CA PHE A 50 -4.96 2.14 12.35
C PHE A 50 -4.64 1.41 13.66
N ASN A 51 -4.98 2.00 14.81
CA ASN A 51 -4.81 1.37 16.12
C ASN A 51 -5.67 0.10 16.28
N ALA A 52 -6.84 0.05 15.63
CA ALA A 52 -7.70 -1.13 15.57
C ALA A 52 -7.16 -2.25 14.64
N MET A 53 -6.10 -1.97 13.86
CA MET A 53 -5.55 -2.87 12.85
C MET A 53 -4.06 -3.23 13.06
N PRO A 54 -3.62 -3.65 14.27
CA PRO A 54 -2.21 -3.99 14.46
C PRO A 54 -1.83 -5.19 13.59
N GLN A 55 -0.75 -5.06 12.82
CA GLN A 55 -0.20 -6.10 11.97
C GLN A 55 1.30 -6.26 12.17
N ILE A 56 1.77 -7.50 12.12
CA ILE A 56 3.20 -7.82 12.10
C ILE A 56 3.42 -8.77 10.93
N TRP A 57 4.35 -8.40 10.06
CA TRP A 57 4.70 -9.18 8.88
C TRP A 57 6.07 -9.81 9.01
N PRO A 58 6.31 -10.98 8.39
CA PRO A 58 7.62 -11.62 8.41
C PRO A 58 8.68 -10.71 7.77
N CYS A 59 9.86 -10.63 8.39
CA CYS A 59 11.02 -9.96 7.81
C CYS A 59 11.44 -10.58 6.47
N ASP A 60 12.31 -9.88 5.75
CA ASP A 60 12.91 -10.31 4.48
C ASP A 60 11.93 -10.40 3.30
N ARG A 61 10.70 -9.92 3.47
CA ARG A 61 9.62 -10.06 2.49
C ARG A 61 9.01 -8.74 1.99
N PHE A 62 9.39 -7.61 2.57
CA PHE A 62 8.78 -6.31 2.26
C PHE A 62 9.17 -5.86 0.85
N LEU A 63 8.15 -5.55 0.04
CA LEU A 63 8.28 -5.07 -1.33
C LEU A 63 7.61 -3.69 -1.47
N PHE A 64 8.45 -2.68 -1.64
CA PHE A 64 8.04 -1.32 -1.97
C PHE A 64 8.04 -1.12 -3.48
N TRP A 65 7.22 -0.20 -3.98
CA TRP A 65 7.12 0.05 -5.41
C TRP A 65 6.80 1.52 -5.68
N SER A 66 7.40 2.10 -6.72
CA SER A 66 7.17 3.50 -7.10
C SER A 66 6.96 3.61 -8.60
N LYS A 67 5.76 4.08 -8.99
CA LYS A 67 5.32 4.24 -10.40
C LYS A 67 5.38 2.94 -11.20
N THR A 68 5.15 1.81 -10.52
CA THR A 68 5.26 0.44 -11.02
C THR A 68 4.07 -0.44 -10.62
N ARG A 69 2.89 0.13 -10.31
CA ARG A 69 1.71 -0.60 -9.80
C ARG A 69 1.37 -1.88 -10.58
N THR A 70 1.17 -1.76 -11.89
CA THR A 70 0.85 -2.90 -12.77
C THR A 70 1.98 -3.95 -12.80
N LEU A 71 3.22 -3.48 -12.74
CA LEU A 71 4.40 -4.33 -12.72
C LEU A 71 4.50 -5.09 -11.39
N MET A 72 4.26 -4.40 -10.28
CA MET A 72 4.27 -4.96 -8.94
C MET A 72 3.31 -6.13 -8.83
N HIS A 73 2.06 -6.01 -9.30
CA HIS A 73 1.10 -7.12 -9.21
C HIS A 73 1.58 -8.37 -9.94
N SER A 74 2.17 -8.18 -11.13
CA SER A 74 2.72 -9.30 -11.90
C SER A 74 3.96 -9.90 -11.22
N PHE A 75 4.82 -9.04 -10.65
CA PHE A 75 6.03 -9.46 -9.95
C PHE A 75 5.71 -10.24 -8.67
N ALA A 76 4.81 -9.75 -7.83
CA ALA A 76 4.38 -10.42 -6.60
C ALA A 76 3.65 -11.74 -6.88
N ALA A 77 2.87 -11.82 -7.96
CA ALA A 77 2.20 -13.06 -8.37
C ALA A 77 3.18 -14.18 -8.77
N VAL A 78 4.31 -13.81 -9.39
CA VAL A 78 5.40 -14.72 -9.75
C VAL A 78 6.23 -15.08 -8.51
N PHE A 79 6.66 -14.06 -7.77
CA PHE A 79 7.51 -14.19 -6.59
C PHE A 79 6.67 -14.08 -5.31
N ARG A 80 5.87 -15.12 -5.06
CA ARG A 80 4.84 -15.21 -3.99
C ARG A 80 5.33 -15.04 -2.55
N HIS A 81 6.63 -14.80 -2.34
CA HIS A 81 7.20 -14.58 -1.03
C HIS A 81 7.26 -13.09 -0.66
N PHE A 82 7.07 -12.17 -1.62
CA PHE A 82 7.01 -10.75 -1.34
C PHE A 82 5.65 -10.31 -0.82
N TRP A 83 5.67 -9.28 0.01
CA TRP A 83 4.50 -8.65 0.63
C TRP A 83 4.55 -7.16 0.33
N THR A 84 3.51 -6.64 -0.30
CA THR A 84 3.34 -5.21 -0.55
C THR A 84 2.40 -4.58 0.46
N LEU A 85 2.29 -3.26 0.41
CA LEU A 85 1.30 -2.54 1.22
C LEU A 85 -0.13 -3.04 0.92
N GLU A 86 -0.44 -3.38 -0.33
CA GLU A 86 -1.75 -3.90 -0.76
C GLU A 86 -2.10 -5.26 -0.13
N ASP A 87 -1.10 -6.03 0.32
CA ASP A 87 -1.31 -7.33 0.99
C ASP A 87 -1.60 -7.18 2.50
N THR A 88 -1.41 -5.98 3.07
CA THR A 88 -1.83 -5.66 4.45
C THR A 88 -3.35 -5.55 4.55
N LEU A 89 -3.92 -5.56 5.77
CA LEU A 89 -5.38 -5.40 5.93
C LEU A 89 -5.86 -4.07 5.36
N VAL A 90 -5.20 -2.97 5.75
CA VAL A 90 -5.56 -1.62 5.26
C VAL A 90 -5.41 -1.54 3.74
N GLY A 91 -4.32 -2.06 3.19
CA GLY A 91 -4.12 -2.09 1.75
C GLY A 91 -5.23 -2.87 1.05
N TYR A 92 -5.50 -4.10 1.50
CA TYR A 92 -6.53 -4.97 0.92
C TYR A 92 -7.92 -4.34 0.96
N MET A 93 -8.27 -3.71 2.09
CA MET A 93 -9.56 -3.04 2.27
C MET A 93 -9.76 -1.88 1.29
N PHE A 94 -8.76 -1.00 1.19
CA PHE A 94 -8.89 0.29 0.48
C PHE A 94 -8.32 0.29 -0.94
N ASN A 95 -7.71 -0.79 -1.39
CA ASN A 95 -7.08 -0.87 -2.71
C ASN A 95 -8.07 -0.51 -3.85
N ASP A 96 -7.66 0.38 -4.76
CA ASP A 96 -8.45 0.86 -5.90
C ASP A 96 -9.77 1.59 -5.53
N LEU A 97 -9.95 2.00 -4.26
CA LEU A 97 -11.11 2.78 -3.84
C LEU A 97 -10.79 4.27 -3.77
N ILE A 98 -11.81 5.10 -3.98
CA ILE A 98 -11.78 6.56 -3.81
C ILE A 98 -12.96 6.92 -2.90
N TRP A 99 -12.74 7.86 -1.97
CA TRP A 99 -13.76 8.32 -1.04
C TRP A 99 -13.47 9.76 -0.62
N CYS A 100 -14.53 10.45 -0.19
CA CYS A 100 -14.49 11.77 0.41
C CYS A 100 -15.82 12.03 1.14
N GLY A 101 -15.83 12.98 2.09
CA GLY A 101 -17.03 13.43 2.79
C GLY A 101 -17.74 14.57 2.06
N GLN A 102 -19.02 14.77 2.38
CA GLN A 102 -19.78 15.94 1.93
C GLN A 102 -19.45 17.18 2.78
N GLU A 103 -19.70 18.38 2.25
CA GLU A 103 -19.48 19.63 3.00
C GLU A 103 -20.60 19.93 3.99
N GLU A 104 -21.85 19.63 3.64
CA GLU A 104 -23.04 20.05 4.41
C GLU A 104 -23.61 18.94 5.30
N ASP A 105 -23.47 17.68 4.89
CA ASP A 105 -24.03 16.51 5.56
C ASP A 105 -22.91 15.58 6.05
N SER A 106 -23.14 14.87 7.16
CA SER A 106 -22.22 13.86 7.68
C SER A 106 -22.39 12.52 6.95
N ASP A 107 -22.13 12.51 5.65
CA ASP A 107 -22.15 11.32 4.80
C ASP A 107 -21.03 11.38 3.73
N PHE A 108 -20.81 10.27 3.03
CA PHE A 108 -19.88 10.19 1.91
C PHE A 108 -20.46 10.88 0.66
N ASP A 109 -19.61 11.55 -0.10
CA ASP A 109 -20.00 12.04 -1.43
C ASP A 109 -19.79 10.94 -2.49
N PHE A 110 -20.89 10.39 -2.98
CA PHE A 110 -20.89 9.39 -4.05
C PHE A 110 -20.93 9.97 -5.48
N ASN A 111 -21.15 11.29 -5.61
CA ASN A 111 -21.30 11.97 -6.90
C ASN A 111 -19.99 12.61 -7.36
N SER A 112 -19.27 13.25 -6.45
CA SER A 112 -18.08 14.03 -6.78
C SER A 112 -17.02 14.04 -5.69
N CYS A 113 -15.97 13.23 -5.86
CA CYS A 113 -14.73 13.44 -5.11
C CYS A 113 -13.71 14.19 -5.97
N PRO A 114 -12.99 15.18 -5.39
CA PRO A 114 -11.87 15.80 -6.08
C PRO A 114 -10.77 14.77 -6.38
N GLU A 115 -9.89 15.08 -7.33
CA GLU A 115 -8.72 14.24 -7.56
C GLU A 115 -7.83 14.27 -6.30
N TRP A 116 -7.30 13.13 -5.89
CA TRP A 116 -6.47 13.03 -4.67
C TRP A 116 -5.20 13.92 -4.72
N SER A 117 -4.78 14.33 -5.91
CA SER A 117 -3.64 15.22 -6.15
C SER A 117 -3.98 16.71 -5.97
N THR A 118 -5.27 17.05 -5.82
CA THR A 118 -5.76 18.44 -5.73
C THR A 118 -5.28 19.13 -4.46
N CYS A 119 -5.13 18.39 -3.36
CA CYS A 119 -4.72 18.92 -2.06
C CYS A 119 -3.93 17.86 -1.26
N GLY A 120 -3.01 18.33 -0.41
CA GLY A 120 -2.14 17.46 0.39
C GLY A 120 -2.84 16.77 1.57
N THR A 121 -4.08 17.13 1.85
CA THR A 121 -4.94 16.65 2.95
C THR A 121 -6.22 16.01 2.40
N HIS A 122 -6.12 15.42 1.21
CA HIS A 122 -7.18 14.62 0.63
C HIS A 122 -7.34 13.30 1.42
N PRO A 123 -8.55 12.83 1.77
CA PRO A 123 -8.76 11.65 2.59
C PRO A 123 -8.06 10.39 2.08
N VAL A 124 -8.14 10.12 0.78
CA VAL A 124 -7.42 8.99 0.14
C VAL A 124 -5.90 9.15 0.29
N PHE A 125 -5.37 10.34 0.02
CA PHE A 125 -3.92 10.58 0.09
C PHE A 125 -3.40 10.43 1.51
N SER A 126 -4.11 10.98 2.50
CA SER A 126 -3.77 10.90 3.92
C SER A 126 -3.81 9.46 4.45
N LEU A 127 -4.80 8.65 4.05
CA LEU A 127 -4.84 7.23 4.41
C LEU A 127 -3.63 6.49 3.85
N TRP A 128 -3.34 6.65 2.56
CA TRP A 128 -2.18 5.99 1.94
C TRP A 128 -0.85 6.48 2.51
N LYS A 129 -0.74 7.76 2.87
CA LYS A 129 0.44 8.31 3.54
C LYS A 129 0.67 7.65 4.90
N GLN A 130 -0.37 7.55 5.73
CA GLN A 130 -0.26 6.87 7.02
C GLN A 130 0.03 5.37 6.86
N ALA A 131 -0.65 4.69 5.92
CA ALA A 131 -0.44 3.28 5.64
C ALA A 131 1.01 3.00 5.18
N SER A 132 1.54 3.85 4.30
CA SER A 132 2.91 3.76 3.78
C SER A 132 3.94 3.99 4.88
N GLN A 133 3.70 4.98 5.76
CA GLN A 133 4.55 5.23 6.93
C GLN A 133 4.61 4.00 7.85
N ASN A 134 3.45 3.47 8.26
CA ASN A 134 3.37 2.29 9.12
C ASN A 134 4.07 1.08 8.50
N PHE A 135 3.87 0.85 7.19
CA PHE A 135 4.50 -0.27 6.48
C PHE A 135 6.03 -0.14 6.44
N ALA A 136 6.56 1.06 6.26
CA ALA A 136 7.99 1.32 6.30
C ALA A 136 8.60 1.13 7.69
N GLU A 137 7.95 1.62 8.74
CA GLU A 137 8.40 1.48 10.13
C GLU A 137 8.43 0.02 10.60
N MET A 138 7.52 -0.80 10.06
CA MET A 138 7.46 -2.23 10.33
C MET A 138 8.50 -3.05 9.58
N ALA A 139 9.05 -2.52 8.48
CA ALA A 139 9.94 -3.26 7.60
C ALA A 139 11.23 -3.71 8.32
N CYS A 140 11.66 -4.93 8.02
CA CYS A 140 12.83 -5.54 8.64
C CYS A 140 13.50 -6.58 7.74
N GLY A 141 14.78 -6.84 7.99
CA GLY A 141 15.61 -7.73 7.19
C GLY A 141 15.97 -7.13 5.84
N ASN A 142 15.91 -7.95 4.79
CA ASN A 142 16.15 -7.54 3.42
C ASN A 142 14.85 -7.06 2.77
N ILE A 143 14.82 -5.81 2.33
CA ILE A 143 13.66 -5.25 1.63
C ILE A 143 13.95 -5.11 0.14
N THR A 144 12.90 -5.10 -0.68
CA THR A 144 13.02 -4.88 -2.13
C THR A 144 12.24 -3.64 -2.55
N VAL A 145 12.79 -2.88 -3.48
CA VAL A 145 12.16 -1.67 -4.05
C VAL A 145 12.10 -1.80 -5.56
N LEU A 146 10.90 -1.75 -6.14
CA LEU A 146 10.69 -1.75 -7.58
C LEU A 146 10.55 -0.33 -8.12
N LEU A 147 11.48 0.09 -8.98
CA LEU A 147 11.47 1.40 -9.62
C LEU A 147 11.25 1.29 -11.13
N ASN A 148 10.52 2.26 -11.69
CA ASN A 148 10.27 2.30 -13.13
C ASN A 148 11.49 2.84 -13.88
N GLY A 149 12.22 1.98 -14.58
CA GLY A 149 13.38 2.36 -15.40
C GLY A 149 13.02 2.89 -16.78
N SER A 150 11.76 2.77 -17.22
CA SER A 150 11.30 3.27 -18.52
C SER A 150 11.00 4.78 -18.52
N ILE A 151 11.26 5.48 -17.41
CA ILE A 151 11.11 6.93 -17.27
C ILE A 151 12.45 7.58 -16.89
N ALA A 152 12.63 8.85 -17.24
CA ALA A 152 13.90 9.57 -17.01
C ALA A 152 14.32 9.60 -15.53
N ASN A 153 13.36 9.74 -14.61
CA ASN A 153 13.60 9.77 -13.16
C ASN A 153 12.88 8.59 -12.49
N ALA A 154 13.56 7.44 -12.45
CA ALA A 154 13.07 6.22 -11.82
C ALA A 154 12.77 6.41 -10.32
N PHE A 155 13.65 7.14 -9.64
CA PHE A 155 13.45 7.60 -8.26
C PHE A 155 13.02 9.08 -8.23
N SER A 156 12.15 9.42 -7.28
CA SER A 156 11.78 10.80 -7.00
C SER A 156 11.59 10.99 -5.51
N ARG A 157 12.26 11.99 -4.93
CA ARG A 157 12.06 12.37 -3.51
C ARG A 157 10.63 12.87 -3.22
N LYS A 158 9.84 13.15 -4.26
CA LYS A 158 8.44 13.60 -4.14
C LYS A 158 7.41 12.46 -4.26
N SER A 159 7.84 11.22 -4.54
CA SER A 159 6.90 10.08 -4.55
C SER A 159 6.64 9.58 -3.12
N MET A 160 5.54 8.84 -2.91
CA MET A 160 5.23 8.22 -1.62
C MET A 160 6.43 7.44 -1.06
N PHE A 161 7.07 6.63 -1.90
CA PHE A 161 8.32 5.95 -1.55
C PHE A 161 9.42 6.91 -1.11
N GLY A 162 9.70 7.96 -1.89
CA GLY A 162 10.82 8.85 -1.61
C GLY A 162 10.61 9.79 -0.42
N SER A 163 9.38 10.24 -0.16
CA SER A 163 9.07 11.25 0.86
C SER A 163 8.51 10.69 2.17
N VAL A 164 8.02 9.44 2.17
CA VAL A 164 7.38 8.83 3.34
C VAL A 164 8.07 7.52 3.66
N GLU A 165 7.99 6.54 2.75
CA GLU A 165 8.44 5.17 3.06
C GLU A 165 9.95 5.12 3.34
N LEU A 166 10.75 5.80 2.51
CA LEU A 166 12.20 5.83 2.67
C LEU A 166 12.64 6.44 4.00
N ASP A 167 11.94 7.47 4.48
CA ASP A 167 12.26 8.15 5.74
C ASP A 167 11.72 7.38 6.96
N GLY A 168 10.70 6.53 6.78
CA GLY A 168 10.16 5.64 7.81
C GLY A 168 10.95 4.35 8.03
N LEU A 169 11.89 3.99 7.14
CA LEU A 169 12.71 2.79 7.31
C LEU A 169 13.61 2.89 8.55
N ASN A 170 13.59 1.86 9.39
CA ASN A 170 14.43 1.80 10.59
C ASN A 170 15.80 1.17 10.29
N PRO A 171 16.93 1.92 10.38
CA PRO A 171 18.27 1.39 10.07
C PRO A 171 18.76 0.28 11.00
N GLN A 172 18.13 0.10 12.16
CA GLN A 172 18.45 -0.99 13.10
C GLN A 172 17.71 -2.30 12.76
N ARG A 173 16.67 -2.23 11.92
CA ARG A 173 15.84 -3.39 11.55
C ARG A 173 16.04 -3.82 10.10
N VAL A 174 16.34 -2.87 9.22
CA VAL A 174 16.58 -3.12 7.79
C VAL A 174 18.07 -3.38 7.56
N ASN A 175 18.40 -4.55 7.05
CA ASN A 175 19.78 -4.99 6.80
C ASN A 175 20.26 -4.52 5.41
N TYR A 176 19.42 -4.74 4.39
CA TYR A 176 19.75 -4.45 3.00
C TYR A 176 18.53 -3.95 2.24
N VAL A 177 18.76 -3.03 1.31
CA VAL A 177 17.73 -2.49 0.39
C VAL A 177 18.08 -2.90 -1.03
N ASN A 178 17.34 -3.86 -1.58
CA ASN A 178 17.51 -4.37 -2.93
C ASN A 178 16.70 -3.50 -3.91
N ILE A 179 17.39 -2.68 -4.69
CA ILE A 179 16.74 -1.81 -5.68
C ILE A 179 16.70 -2.52 -7.03
N LYS A 180 15.49 -2.79 -7.53
CA LYS A 180 15.28 -3.36 -8.86
C LYS A 180 14.69 -2.28 -9.78
N VAL A 181 15.55 -1.75 -10.65
CA VAL A 181 15.15 -0.78 -11.68
C VAL A 181 14.73 -1.54 -12.93
N MET A 182 13.49 -1.31 -13.34
CA MET A 182 12.77 -2.20 -14.23
C MET A 182 12.37 -1.48 -15.53
N THR A 183 12.92 -1.90 -16.67
CA THR A 183 12.58 -1.38 -18.02
C THR A 183 11.76 -2.39 -18.83
N ASN A 184 10.65 -1.94 -19.41
CA ASN A 184 9.91 -2.65 -20.48
C ASN A 184 9.69 -4.17 -20.25
N LEU A 185 9.04 -4.52 -19.14
CA LEU A 185 9.08 -5.87 -18.52
C LEU A 185 7.87 -6.77 -18.73
N THR A 186 6.84 -6.36 -19.49
CA THR A 186 5.72 -7.26 -19.77
C THR A 186 6.23 -8.59 -20.33
N LEU A 187 7.21 -8.56 -21.24
CA LEU A 187 7.80 -9.78 -21.84
C LEU A 187 8.61 -10.64 -20.85
N ARG A 188 9.42 -10.03 -19.98
CA ARG A 188 10.31 -10.78 -19.06
C ARG A 188 9.57 -11.39 -17.88
N ILE A 189 8.58 -10.70 -17.31
CA ILE A 189 7.73 -11.30 -16.27
C ILE A 189 6.87 -12.42 -16.88
N LEU A 190 6.34 -12.23 -18.10
CA LEU A 190 5.63 -13.30 -18.81
C LEU A 190 6.49 -14.55 -19.01
N GLN A 191 7.79 -14.40 -19.28
CA GLN A 191 8.72 -15.54 -19.35
C GLN A 191 8.83 -16.26 -18.00
N CYS A 192 8.96 -15.52 -16.89
CA CYS A 192 9.03 -16.13 -15.55
C CYS A 192 7.71 -16.75 -15.07
N ILE A 193 6.56 -16.29 -15.59
CA ILE A 193 5.27 -16.97 -15.38
C ILE A 193 5.28 -18.35 -16.04
N GLN A 194 5.94 -18.49 -17.20
CA GLN A 194 6.01 -19.76 -17.94
C GLN A 194 7.07 -20.71 -17.38
N ASP A 195 8.23 -20.20 -16.98
CA ASP A 195 9.34 -21.00 -16.44
C ASP A 195 10.24 -20.17 -15.49
N LEU A 196 10.14 -20.46 -14.19
CA LEU A 196 10.95 -19.82 -13.15
C LEU A 196 12.44 -20.21 -13.18
N THR A 197 12.81 -21.29 -13.88
CA THR A 197 14.19 -21.80 -13.88
C THR A 197 15.11 -21.04 -14.85
N GLN A 198 14.53 -20.18 -15.69
CA GLN A 198 15.27 -19.37 -16.65
C GLN A 198 16.30 -18.47 -15.95
N PRO A 199 17.48 -18.27 -16.55
CA PRO A 199 18.55 -17.46 -15.95
C PRO A 199 18.09 -16.04 -15.59
N ASP A 200 17.28 -15.44 -16.45
CA ASP A 200 16.76 -14.08 -16.26
C ASP A 200 15.83 -13.98 -15.04
N CYS A 201 15.11 -15.05 -14.68
CA CYS A 201 14.22 -15.08 -13.53
C CYS A 201 14.97 -15.15 -12.20
N ARG A 202 16.11 -15.85 -12.17
CA ARG A 202 16.98 -15.89 -10.98
C ARG A 202 17.52 -14.50 -10.61
N HIS A 203 17.90 -13.71 -11.60
CA HIS A 203 18.33 -12.32 -11.38
C HIS A 203 17.19 -11.40 -10.93
N MET A 204 15.94 -11.74 -11.25
CA MET A 204 14.77 -10.99 -10.78
C MET A 204 14.38 -11.36 -9.35
N GLU A 205 14.68 -12.59 -8.91
CA GLU A 205 14.43 -13.06 -7.53
C GLU A 205 15.47 -12.53 -6.54
N THR A 206 16.77 -12.67 -6.84
CA THR A 206 17.89 -12.23 -5.97
C THR A 206 18.11 -10.74 -6.02
#